data_AF-A0A3C0ESI2-F1
#
_entry.id   AF-A0A3C0ESI2-F1
#
_cell.length_a   1.000
_cell.length_b   1.000
_cell.length_c   1.000
_cell.angle_alpha   90.00
_cell.angle_beta   90.00
_cell.angle_gamma   90.00
#
_symmetry.space_group_name_H-M   'P 1'
#
loop_
_entity.id
_entity.type
_entity.pdbx_description
1 polymer ?
#
loop_
_entity_poly.entity_id
_entity_poly.type
_entity_poly.pdbx_seq_one_letter_code
_entity_poly.pdbx_strand_id
1 'polypeptide(L)'
;MRIKLFVDRVELWCEHQLVAQHVRKHGKGQYILEPTHYLNLLKIKPGSLDNARPFKGMASANGWGRDFQQLCRELEYRYEDQGTKKFINVLLLLAEHDEQQVREAVSICVKRRAFSDEAVLGVLSNEPLESTHHRLDLSHRPELCNVSDGIRPASIYDDLFNSQQPVEVVA
;
A
#
# COMPACT_ATOMS: atom_id res chain seq x y z
N MET A 1 -7.35 18.19 24.66
CA MET A 1 -7.69 18.62 23.29
C MET A 1 -8.34 20.00 23.35
N ARG A 2 -7.84 20.98 22.58
CA ARG A 2 -8.36 22.35 22.49
C ARG A 2 -8.70 22.66 21.03
N ILE A 3 -9.80 23.35 20.79
CA ILE A 3 -10.20 23.79 19.45
C ILE A 3 -10.05 25.31 19.39
N LYS A 4 -9.36 25.81 18.36
CA LYS A 4 -9.31 27.24 18.05
C LYS A 4 -10.12 27.50 16.78
N LEU A 5 -11.04 28.45 16.86
CA LEU A 5 -11.93 28.82 15.76
C LEU A 5 -11.50 30.18 15.21
N PHE A 6 -10.95 30.20 14.00
CA PHE A 6 -10.65 31.42 13.26
C PHE A 6 -11.77 31.73 12.26
N VAL A 7 -11.68 32.88 11.59
CA VAL A 7 -12.68 33.33 10.60
C VAL A 7 -12.68 32.41 9.38
N ASP A 8 -11.50 31.98 8.96
CA ASP A 8 -11.21 31.21 7.74
C ASP A 8 -10.88 29.74 8.01
N ARG A 9 -10.58 29.36 9.25
CA ARG A 9 -10.13 28.00 9.59
C ARG A 9 -10.51 27.55 11.00
N VAL A 10 -10.43 26.24 11.22
CA VAL A 10 -10.58 25.57 12.51
C VAL A 10 -9.30 24.78 12.78
N GLU A 11 -8.72 24.97 13.95
CA GLU A 11 -7.50 24.27 14.37
C GLU A 11 -7.79 23.38 15.58
N LEU A 12 -7.28 22.14 15.53
CA LEU A 12 -7.37 21.14 16.56
C LEU A 12 -6.00 21.01 17.22
N TRP A 13 -5.93 21.20 18.53
CA TRP A 13 -4.69 21.18 19.30
C TRP A 13 -4.73 20.07 20.37
N CYS A 14 -3.65 19.30 20.48
CA CYS A 14 -3.44 18.33 21.55
C CYS A 14 -2.07 18.58 22.19
N GLU A 15 -1.99 18.67 23.52
CA GLU A 15 -0.71 18.87 24.25
C GLU A 15 0.19 20.00 23.71
N HIS A 16 -0.43 21.11 23.27
CA HIS A 16 0.25 22.26 22.63
C HIS A 16 0.80 22.01 21.22
N GLN A 17 0.51 20.87 20.61
CA GLN A 17 0.78 20.58 19.21
C GLN A 17 -0.49 20.74 18.36
N LEU A 18 -0.35 21.36 17.19
CA LEU A 18 -1.42 21.40 16.18
C LEU A 18 -1.54 20.01 15.54
N VAL A 19 -2.70 19.36 15.70
CA VAL A 19 -2.95 18.00 15.18
C VAL A 19 -3.76 17.99 13.89
N ALA A 20 -4.57 19.03 13.63
CA ALA A 20 -5.30 19.17 12.37
C ALA A 20 -5.75 20.62 12.15
N GLN A 21 -5.87 21.01 10.88
CA GLN A 21 -6.36 22.31 10.45
C GLN A 21 -7.33 22.14 9.27
N HIS A 22 -8.49 22.78 9.34
CA HIS A 22 -9.50 22.72 8.28
C HIS A 22 -10.00 24.11 7.91
N VAL A 23 -10.27 24.34 6.62
CA VAL A 23 -10.89 25.58 6.13
C VAL A 23 -12.34 25.66 6.64
N ARG A 24 -12.71 26.83 7.16
CA ARG A 24 -14.06 27.12 7.66
C ARG A 24 -14.96 27.53 6.49
N LYS A 25 -16.08 26.84 6.31
CA LYS A 25 -17.17 27.26 5.40
C LYS A 25 -18.35 27.82 6.18
N HIS A 26 -18.86 28.96 5.74
CA HIS A 26 -19.92 29.73 6.41
C HIS A 26 -21.35 29.37 5.96
N GLY A 27 -21.58 28.14 5.48
CA GLY A 27 -22.89 27.65 5.06
C GLY A 27 -23.57 26.76 6.11
N LYS A 28 -24.89 26.88 6.29
CA LYS A 28 -25.66 25.97 7.15
C LYS A 28 -25.69 24.56 6.54
N GLY A 29 -25.40 23.53 7.35
CA GLY A 29 -25.50 22.12 6.95
C GLY A 29 -24.40 21.62 6.00
N GLN A 30 -23.31 22.37 5.82
CA GLN A 30 -22.18 21.90 5.01
C GLN A 30 -21.22 21.03 5.83
N TYR A 31 -20.89 19.86 5.29
CA TYR A 31 -19.89 18.95 5.85
C TYR A 31 -18.68 18.92 4.92
N ILE A 32 -17.49 19.10 5.49
CA ILE A 32 -16.21 18.81 4.81
C ILE A 32 -15.66 17.59 5.53
N LEU A 33 -15.70 16.45 4.87
CA LEU A 33 -15.27 15.18 5.42
C LEU A 33 -14.10 14.71 4.56
N GLU A 34 -12.89 14.89 5.06
CA GLU A 34 -11.70 14.33 4.42
C GLU A 34 -11.62 12.84 4.72
N PRO A 35 -11.72 11.96 3.71
CA PRO A 35 -11.79 10.52 3.92
C PRO A 35 -10.66 9.91 4.72
N THR A 36 -9.46 10.41 4.49
CA THR A 36 -8.21 9.93 5.11
C THR A 36 -8.29 9.93 6.63
N HIS A 37 -8.99 10.91 7.20
CA HIS A 37 -9.18 11.05 8.65
C HIS A 37 -10.07 9.96 9.26
N TYR A 38 -10.93 9.33 8.44
CA TYR A 38 -11.88 8.31 8.89
C TYR A 38 -11.39 6.89 8.60
N LEU A 39 -10.24 6.70 7.95
CA LEU A 39 -9.76 5.38 7.56
C LEU A 39 -9.55 4.44 8.75
N ASN A 40 -9.00 4.95 9.86
CA ASN A 40 -8.81 4.16 11.08
C ASN A 40 -10.13 3.67 11.69
N LEU A 41 -11.27 4.31 11.41
CA LEU A 41 -12.58 3.81 11.83
C LEU A 41 -12.91 2.47 11.18
N LEU A 42 -12.43 2.23 9.96
CA LEU A 42 -12.71 1.00 9.20
C LEU A 42 -12.08 -0.24 9.84
N LYS A 43 -11.01 -0.10 10.65
CA LYS A 43 -10.44 -1.18 11.47
C LYS A 43 -11.47 -1.78 12.43
N ILE A 44 -12.32 -0.92 13.00
CA ILE A 44 -13.33 -1.30 14.01
C ILE A 44 -14.68 -1.58 13.34
N LYS A 45 -15.04 -0.81 12.32
CA LYS A 45 -16.35 -0.86 11.65
C LYS A 45 -16.18 -0.93 10.13
N PRO A 46 -15.89 -2.12 9.57
CA PRO A 46 -15.63 -2.27 8.14
C PRO A 46 -16.84 -1.88 7.27
N GLY A 47 -18.07 -2.20 7.71
CA GLY A 47 -19.30 -1.82 7.00
C GLY A 47 -19.56 -0.31 6.90
N SER A 48 -18.74 0.53 7.54
CA SER A 48 -18.77 1.97 7.31
C SER A 48 -18.22 2.36 5.94
N LEU A 49 -17.45 1.50 5.27
CA LEU A 49 -16.91 1.77 3.93
C LEU A 49 -18.04 2.08 2.93
N ASP A 50 -19.13 1.32 2.96
CA ASP A 50 -20.26 1.51 2.04
C ASP A 50 -21.27 2.56 2.55
N ASN A 51 -21.40 2.66 3.88
CA ASN A 51 -22.52 3.36 4.50
C ASN A 51 -22.16 4.77 4.99
N ALA A 52 -20.91 5.02 5.36
CA ALA A 52 -20.54 6.29 5.98
C ALA A 52 -20.38 7.40 4.94
N ARG A 53 -20.85 8.59 5.31
CA ARG A 53 -20.81 9.79 4.46
C ARG A 53 -19.42 10.12 3.90
N PRO A 54 -18.30 9.97 4.66
CA PRO A 54 -16.98 10.25 4.11
C PRO A 54 -16.60 9.36 2.92
N PHE A 55 -17.11 8.13 2.84
CA PHE A 55 -16.71 7.15 1.81
C PHE A 55 -17.66 7.09 0.61
N LYS A 56 -18.82 7.74 0.70
CA LYS A 56 -19.80 7.76 -0.38
C LYS A 56 -19.22 8.42 -1.63
N GLY A 57 -19.17 7.67 -2.72
CA GLY A 57 -18.71 8.17 -4.02
C GLY A 57 -17.19 8.14 -4.21
N MET A 58 -16.41 7.65 -3.24
CA MET A 58 -14.95 7.53 -3.44
C MET A 58 -14.55 6.45 -4.44
N ALA A 59 -15.38 5.42 -4.55
CA ALA A 59 -15.27 4.44 -5.62
C ALA A 59 -15.72 5.02 -6.99
N SER A 60 -15.85 6.34 -7.16
CA SER A 60 -16.08 6.99 -8.45
C SER A 60 -14.80 7.57 -9.03
N ALA A 61 -14.84 7.98 -10.30
CA ALA A 61 -13.68 8.55 -11.01
C ALA A 61 -13.11 9.82 -10.34
N ASN A 62 -13.95 10.53 -9.57
CA ASN A 62 -13.60 11.75 -8.85
C ASN A 62 -13.04 11.51 -7.43
N GLY A 63 -13.03 10.25 -6.97
CA GLY A 63 -12.51 9.86 -5.66
C GLY A 63 -11.08 9.30 -5.78
N TRP A 64 -10.88 8.06 -5.31
CA TRP A 64 -9.57 7.39 -5.36
C TRP A 64 -9.15 6.96 -6.78
N GLY A 65 -10.05 7.06 -7.75
CA GLY A 65 -9.77 6.80 -9.17
C GLY A 65 -10.01 5.35 -9.59
N ARG A 66 -9.73 5.08 -10.88
CA ARG A 66 -10.08 3.80 -11.54
C ARG A 66 -9.31 2.60 -11.00
N ASP A 67 -8.04 2.80 -10.65
CA ASP A 67 -7.16 1.70 -10.21
C ASP A 67 -7.62 1.15 -8.85
N PHE A 68 -8.02 2.02 -7.92
CA PHE A 68 -8.63 1.59 -6.65
C PHE A 68 -9.96 0.85 -6.84
N GLN A 69 -10.81 1.31 -7.76
CA GLN A 69 -12.06 0.60 -8.08
C GLN A 69 -11.80 -0.78 -8.67
N GLN A 70 -10.78 -0.90 -9.53
CA GLN A 70 -10.41 -2.18 -10.11
C GLN A 70 -9.85 -3.11 -9.03
N LEU A 71 -8.95 -2.61 -8.18
CA LEU A 71 -8.42 -3.35 -7.05
C LEU A 71 -9.54 -3.83 -6.11
N CYS A 72 -10.47 -2.96 -5.72
CA CYS A 72 -11.60 -3.32 -4.84
C CYS A 72 -12.44 -4.46 -5.43
N ARG A 73 -12.82 -4.33 -6.71
CA ARG A 73 -13.61 -5.36 -7.42
C ARG A 73 -12.89 -6.68 -7.52
N GLU A 74 -11.60 -6.66 -7.83
CA GLU A 74 -10.79 -7.89 -7.92
C GLU A 74 -10.57 -8.54 -6.56
N LEU A 75 -10.41 -7.75 -5.50
CA LEU A 75 -10.30 -8.28 -4.14
C LEU A 75 -11.61 -8.92 -3.68
N GLU A 76 -12.75 -8.28 -3.93
CA GLU A 76 -14.08 -8.86 -3.64
C GLU A 76 -14.34 -10.14 -4.44
N TYR A 77 -13.98 -10.13 -5.73
CA TYR A 77 -14.14 -11.30 -6.59
C TYR A 77 -13.27 -12.48 -6.17
N ARG A 78 -12.01 -12.23 -5.77
CA ARG A 78 -11.05 -13.29 -5.45
C ARG A 78 -11.12 -13.78 -4.01
N TYR A 79 -11.57 -12.94 -3.08
CA TYR A 79 -11.44 -13.20 -1.64
C TYR A 79 -12.76 -13.21 -0.87
N GLU A 80 -13.92 -13.33 -1.52
CA GLU A 80 -15.25 -13.46 -0.89
C GLU A 80 -15.39 -12.53 0.35
N ASP A 81 -15.61 -13.11 1.54
CA ASP A 81 -15.80 -12.40 2.81
C ASP A 81 -14.58 -11.61 3.32
N GLN A 82 -13.39 -11.84 2.74
CA GLN A 82 -12.15 -11.15 3.09
C GLN A 82 -11.80 -10.01 2.12
N GLY A 83 -12.44 -9.92 0.96
CA GLY A 83 -12.12 -8.92 -0.07
C GLY A 83 -12.21 -7.49 0.47
N THR A 84 -13.30 -7.18 1.17
CA THR A 84 -13.50 -5.87 1.81
C THR A 84 -12.43 -5.57 2.87
N LYS A 85 -12.04 -6.58 3.68
CA LYS A 85 -10.99 -6.40 4.71
C LYS A 85 -9.64 -6.13 4.08
N LYS A 86 -9.27 -6.87 3.04
CA LYS A 86 -8.03 -6.64 2.28
C LYS A 86 -8.03 -5.26 1.63
N PHE A 87 -9.16 -4.82 1.08
CA PHE A 87 -9.25 -3.47 0.53
C PHE A 87 -9.13 -2.39 1.63
N ILE A 88 -9.74 -2.60 2.80
CA ILE A 88 -9.54 -1.72 3.97
C ILE A 88 -8.07 -1.65 4.38
N ASN A 89 -7.34 -2.77 4.37
CA ASN A 89 -5.90 -2.78 4.65
C ASN A 89 -5.13 -1.88 3.68
N VAL A 90 -5.44 -1.95 2.38
CA VAL A 90 -4.86 -1.05 1.36
C VAL A 90 -5.22 0.41 1.65
N LEU A 91 -6.47 0.69 2.00
CA LEU A 91 -6.88 2.05 2.34
C LEU A 91 -6.15 2.58 3.57
N LEU A 92 -5.88 1.74 4.56
CA LEU A 92 -5.13 2.13 5.76
C LEU A 92 -3.69 2.56 5.46
N LEU A 93 -3.10 2.06 4.36
CA LEU A 93 -1.79 2.54 3.89
C LEU A 93 -1.81 4.03 3.54
N LEU A 94 -2.95 4.59 3.12
CA LEU A 94 -3.11 6.03 2.87
C LEU A 94 -3.04 6.87 4.16
N ALA A 95 -3.18 6.25 5.33
CA ALA A 95 -3.02 6.93 6.62
C ALA A 95 -1.57 6.86 7.14
N GLU A 96 -0.76 5.97 6.60
CA GLU A 96 0.61 5.66 7.07
C GLU A 96 1.69 6.11 6.09
N HIS A 97 1.37 6.22 4.79
CA HIS A 97 2.27 6.60 3.71
C HIS A 97 1.76 7.82 2.92
N ASP A 98 2.62 8.41 2.10
CA ASP A 98 2.24 9.48 1.19
C ASP A 98 1.18 9.00 0.18
N GLU A 99 0.13 9.81 -0.03
CA GLU A 99 -0.99 9.43 -0.91
C GLU A 99 -0.50 9.10 -2.33
N GLN A 100 0.46 9.87 -2.86
CA GLN A 100 0.94 9.67 -4.22
C GLN A 100 1.67 8.33 -4.35
N GLN A 101 2.50 7.97 -3.37
CA GLN A 101 3.20 6.68 -3.34
C GLN A 101 2.20 5.51 -3.32
N VAL A 102 1.15 5.57 -2.50
CA VAL A 102 0.12 4.52 -2.44
C VAL A 102 -0.63 4.41 -3.76
N ARG A 103 -0.97 5.54 -4.39
CA ARG A 103 -1.64 5.55 -5.70
C ARG A 103 -0.78 4.93 -6.79
N GLU A 104 0.50 5.23 -6.81
CA GLU A 104 1.46 4.62 -7.74
C GLU A 104 1.60 3.12 -7.49
N ALA A 105 1.72 2.70 -6.23
CA ALA A 105 1.80 1.29 -5.85
C ALA A 105 0.55 0.51 -6.29
N VAL A 106 -0.64 1.04 -6.02
CA VAL A 106 -1.91 0.46 -6.49
C VAL A 106 -1.95 0.38 -8.01
N SER A 107 -1.52 1.43 -8.73
CA SER A 107 -1.45 1.42 -10.19
C SER A 107 -0.52 0.33 -10.73
N ILE A 108 0.64 0.16 -10.12
CA ILE A 108 1.61 -0.90 -10.46
C ILE A 108 0.99 -2.28 -10.24
N CYS A 109 0.38 -2.52 -9.07
CA CYS A 109 -0.29 -3.77 -8.75
C CYS A 109 -1.40 -4.11 -9.74
N VAL A 110 -2.22 -3.12 -10.11
CA VAL A 110 -3.30 -3.29 -11.09
C VAL A 110 -2.76 -3.65 -12.47
N LYS A 111 -1.73 -2.94 -12.95
CA LYS A 111 -1.07 -3.24 -14.24
C LYS A 111 -0.46 -4.65 -14.26
N ARG A 112 0.12 -5.09 -13.15
CA ARG A 112 0.72 -6.42 -12.99
C ARG A 112 -0.29 -7.53 -12.65
N ARG A 113 -1.57 -7.20 -12.46
CA ARG A 113 -2.63 -8.11 -11.98
C ARG A 113 -2.32 -8.79 -10.64
N ALA A 114 -1.52 -8.13 -9.82
CA ALA A 114 -1.16 -8.55 -8.47
C ALA A 114 -2.15 -7.96 -7.47
N PHE A 115 -3.29 -8.64 -7.27
CA PHE A 115 -4.36 -8.17 -6.38
C PHE A 115 -4.28 -8.84 -5.02
N SER A 116 -3.47 -8.27 -4.13
CA SER A 116 -3.53 -8.49 -2.68
C SER A 116 -3.06 -7.23 -1.96
N ASP A 117 -3.48 -7.06 -0.71
CA ASP A 117 -2.98 -6.01 0.17
C ASP A 117 -1.48 -6.15 0.45
N GLU A 118 -0.98 -7.38 0.60
CA GLU A 118 0.46 -7.60 0.77
C GLU A 118 1.26 -7.22 -0.49
N ALA A 119 0.69 -7.36 -1.69
CA ALA A 119 1.35 -6.93 -2.93
C ALA A 119 1.50 -5.41 -3.00
N VAL A 120 0.46 -4.66 -2.60
CA VAL A 120 0.52 -3.19 -2.54
C VAL A 120 1.53 -2.75 -1.49
N LEU A 121 1.50 -3.34 -0.31
CA LEU A 121 2.50 -3.10 0.73
C LEU A 121 3.91 -3.45 0.24
N GLY A 122 4.07 -4.55 -0.49
CA GLY A 122 5.34 -4.96 -1.08
C GLY A 122 5.88 -3.93 -2.08
N VAL A 123 5.03 -3.32 -2.90
CA VAL A 123 5.46 -2.25 -3.83
C VAL A 123 5.80 -0.96 -3.08
N LEU A 124 5.16 -0.68 -1.95
CA LEU A 124 5.49 0.49 -1.11
C LEU A 124 6.79 0.32 -0.33
N SER A 125 6.99 -0.85 0.28
CA SER A 125 8.17 -1.15 1.10
C SER A 125 9.41 -1.42 0.26
N ASN A 126 9.22 -1.97 -0.94
CA ASN A 126 10.29 -2.10 -1.92
C ASN A 126 10.16 -0.92 -2.87
N GLU A 127 10.78 0.21 -2.47
CA GLU A 127 11.12 1.32 -3.37
C GLU A 127 11.59 0.70 -4.70
N PRO A 128 11.20 1.25 -5.89
CA PRO A 128 11.68 0.70 -7.15
C PRO A 128 13.17 0.49 -6.97
N LEU A 129 13.61 -0.76 -7.16
CA LEU A 129 15.02 -1.02 -7.38
C LEU A 129 15.31 -0.13 -8.59
N GLU A 130 15.77 1.10 -8.36
CA GLU A 130 16.61 1.82 -9.31
C GLU A 130 17.49 0.72 -9.81
N SER A 131 17.39 0.44 -11.10
CA SER A 131 17.81 -0.82 -11.69
C SER A 131 19.33 -0.95 -11.55
N THR A 132 19.75 -1.27 -10.34
CA THR A 132 21.08 -1.45 -9.79
C THR A 132 21.35 -2.93 -9.67
N HIS A 133 20.50 -3.76 -10.28
CA HIS A 133 21.05 -4.87 -11.03
C HIS A 133 21.93 -4.27 -12.12
N HIS A 134 23.17 -3.92 -11.76
CA HIS A 134 24.28 -4.04 -12.68
C HIS A 134 24.04 -5.37 -13.39
N ARG A 135 23.80 -5.32 -14.69
CA ARG A 135 23.69 -6.51 -15.53
C ARG A 135 24.88 -7.37 -15.11
N LEU A 136 24.61 -8.53 -14.50
CA LEU A 136 25.63 -9.37 -13.88
C LEU A 136 26.78 -9.49 -14.89
N ASP A 137 27.93 -8.89 -14.58
CA ASP A 137 29.01 -8.78 -15.55
C ASP A 137 29.73 -10.12 -15.63
N LEU A 138 29.31 -10.92 -16.60
CA LEU A 138 29.86 -12.24 -16.88
C LEU A 138 31.11 -12.16 -17.79
N SER A 139 31.64 -10.97 -18.09
CA SER A 139 32.81 -10.81 -18.97
C SER A 139 34.05 -11.59 -18.48
N HIS A 140 34.16 -11.81 -17.17
CA HIS A 140 35.23 -12.61 -16.55
C HIS A 140 34.89 -14.11 -16.41
N ARG A 141 33.69 -14.54 -16.81
CA ARG A 141 33.18 -15.92 -16.64
C ARG A 141 32.51 -16.41 -17.94
N PRO A 142 33.27 -16.53 -19.05
CA PRO A 142 32.73 -16.91 -20.37
C PRO A 142 32.05 -18.28 -20.37
N GLU A 143 32.43 -19.18 -19.46
CA GLU A 143 31.80 -20.48 -19.25
C GLU A 143 30.33 -20.39 -18.79
N LEU A 144 29.91 -19.27 -18.19
CA LEU A 144 28.55 -19.04 -17.72
C LEU A 144 27.65 -18.36 -18.77
N CYS A 145 28.21 -17.84 -19.87
CA CYS A 145 27.45 -17.10 -20.89
C CYS A 145 26.39 -17.95 -21.62
N ASN A 146 26.55 -19.28 -21.65
CA ASN A 146 25.62 -20.20 -22.31
C ASN A 146 24.77 -21.01 -21.32
N VAL A 147 24.92 -20.76 -20.01
CA VAL A 147 24.14 -21.41 -18.97
C VAL A 147 22.84 -20.65 -18.84
N SER A 148 21.77 -21.12 -19.48
CA SER A 148 20.45 -20.51 -19.34
C SER A 148 19.85 -20.75 -17.95
N ASP A 149 18.95 -19.85 -17.55
CA ASP A 149 18.08 -19.94 -16.36
C ASP A 149 17.01 -21.04 -16.50
N GLY A 150 17.37 -22.19 -17.11
CA GLY A 150 16.49 -23.33 -17.21
C GLY A 150 15.94 -23.71 -15.83
N ILE A 151 14.69 -24.16 -15.80
CA ILE A 151 14.03 -24.64 -14.57
C ILE A 151 14.94 -25.68 -13.92
N ARG A 152 15.63 -25.29 -12.85
CA ARG A 152 16.47 -26.19 -12.06
C ARG A 152 15.55 -26.97 -11.13
N PRO A 153 15.74 -28.29 -10.98
CA PRO A 153 15.04 -29.04 -9.95
C PRO A 153 15.30 -28.39 -8.59
N ALA A 154 14.24 -28.13 -7.82
CA ALA A 154 14.35 -27.49 -6.51
C ALA A 154 15.22 -28.30 -5.53
N SER A 155 15.33 -29.63 -5.74
CA SER A 155 16.16 -30.53 -4.95
C SER A 155 17.65 -30.16 -4.92
N ILE A 156 18.14 -29.40 -5.91
CA ILE A 156 19.53 -28.92 -5.92
C ILE A 156 19.82 -28.00 -4.72
N TYR A 157 18.82 -27.23 -4.26
CA TYR A 157 18.97 -26.38 -3.07
C TYR A 157 19.01 -27.21 -1.78
N ASP A 158 18.23 -28.28 -1.72
CA ASP A 158 18.24 -29.22 -0.58
C ASP A 158 19.60 -29.93 -0.49
N ASP A 159 20.16 -30.35 -1.64
CA ASP A 159 21.49 -30.97 -1.71
C ASP A 159 22.60 -30.00 -1.31
N LEU A 160 22.54 -28.73 -1.74
CA LEU A 160 23.49 -27.68 -1.36
C LEU A 160 23.41 -27.34 0.13
N PHE A 161 22.20 -27.26 0.69
CA PHE A 161 21.99 -27.04 2.11
C PHE A 161 22.60 -28.18 2.94
N ASN A 162 22.44 -29.42 2.48
CA ASN A 162 23.00 -30.59 3.14
C ASN A 162 24.52 -30.75 2.95
N SER A 163 25.12 -30.09 1.96
CA SER A 163 26.56 -30.17 1.65
C SER A 163 27.38 -28.97 2.12
N GLN A 164 26.77 -28.00 2.81
CA GLN A 164 27.53 -26.99 3.56
C GLN A 164 28.25 -27.68 4.73
N GLN A 165 29.54 -27.94 4.56
CA GLN A 165 30.42 -28.22 5.71
C GLN A 165 30.43 -26.99 6.62
N PRO A 166 30.38 -27.17 7.95
CA PRO A 166 30.46 -26.05 8.88
C PRO A 166 31.75 -25.28 8.62
N VAL A 167 31.61 -24.01 8.29
CA VAL A 167 32.75 -23.09 8.25
C VAL A 167 33.25 -22.97 9.68
N GLU A 168 34.33 -23.67 10.01
CA GLU A 168 35.02 -23.46 11.28
C GLU A 168 35.52 -22.02 11.31
N VAL A 169 34.82 -21.20 12.09
CA VAL A 169 35.25 -19.84 12.40
C VAL A 169 36.38 -19.97 13.41
N VAL A 170 37.62 -19.91 12.93
CA VAL A 170 38.80 -19.86 13.79
C VAL A 170 38.78 -18.54 14.55
N ALA A 171 38.67 -18.63 15.88
CA ALA A 171 38.69 -17.52 16.82
C ALA A 171 40.08 -16.86 16.94
#